data_AF-A0A172U7X3-F1
#
_entry.id   AF-A0A172U7X3-F1
#
_cell.length_a   1.000
_cell.length_b   1.000
_cell.length_c   1.000
_cell.angle_alpha   90.00
_cell.angle_beta   90.00
_cell.angle_gamma   90.00
#
_symmetry.space_group_name_H-M   'P 1'
#
loop_
_entity.id
_entity.type
_entity.pdbx_description
1 polymer ?
#
loop_
_entity_poly.entity_id
_entity_poly.type
_entity_poly.pdbx_seq_one_letter_code
_entity_poly.pdbx_strand_id
1 'polypeptide(L)'
;MKYRLFALLMLAAGMACAEEAKEEWNETSLSNETIEKIQKAQFNYKKCVVDTMQKPEFAKLESRNATDAIIKLCEPTLGEMRQVYLDVQVPGVIADRHLKKLRIQVTRNLLQELMYAEAARKSGMPQ
;
A
#
# COMPACT_ATOMS: atom_id res chain seq x y z
N MET A 1 48.60 -8.26 -36.36
CA MET A 1 47.30 -7.54 -36.33
C MET A 1 46.19 -8.24 -35.54
N LYS A 2 46.38 -9.47 -34.99
CA LYS A 2 45.29 -10.19 -34.28
C LYS A 2 45.02 -9.73 -32.84
N TYR A 3 46.01 -9.15 -32.15
CA TYR A 3 45.86 -8.73 -30.75
C TYR A 3 45.37 -7.28 -30.55
N ARG A 4 45.31 -6.48 -31.63
CA ARG A 4 44.88 -5.07 -31.54
C ARG A 4 43.37 -4.93 -31.35
N LEU A 5 42.59 -5.88 -31.88
CA LEU A 5 41.13 -5.95 -31.67
C LEU A 5 40.79 -6.31 -30.21
N PHE A 6 41.55 -7.21 -29.59
CA PHE A 6 41.35 -7.60 -28.19
C PHE A 6 41.70 -6.48 -27.21
N ALA A 7 42.76 -5.72 -27.48
CA ALA A 7 43.15 -4.58 -26.66
C ALA A 7 42.12 -3.43 -26.71
N LEU A 8 41.48 -3.23 -27.87
CA LEU A 8 40.45 -2.20 -28.03
C LEU A 8 39.14 -2.56 -27.29
N LEU A 9 38.78 -3.85 -27.27
CA LEU A 9 37.57 -4.33 -26.59
C LEU A 9 37.68 -4.21 -25.05
N MET A 10 38.87 -4.45 -24.49
CA MET A 10 39.11 -4.34 -23.05
C MET A 10 39.12 -2.89 -22.56
N LEU A 11 39.50 -1.93 -23.41
CA LEU A 11 39.45 -0.50 -23.06
C LEU A 11 38.01 0.04 -23.01
N ALA A 12 37.12 -0.49 -23.86
CA ALA A 12 35.71 -0.09 -23.89
C ALA A 12 34.92 -0.60 -22.67
N ALA A 13 35.37 -1.68 -22.01
CA ALA A 13 34.73 -2.22 -20.82
C ALA A 13 34.94 -1.35 -19.56
N GLY A 14 35.94 -0.46 -19.55
CA GLY A 14 36.20 0.45 -18.42
C GLY A 14 35.35 1.72 -18.39
N MET A 15 34.61 2.01 -19.47
CA MET A 15 33.75 3.19 -19.59
C MET A 15 32.26 2.92 -19.30
N ALA A 16 31.91 1.70 -18.89
CA ALA A 16 30.61 1.44 -18.27
C ALA A 16 30.62 1.98 -16.82
N CYS A 17 30.84 3.29 -16.66
CA CYS A 17 30.35 3.98 -15.48
C CYS A 17 28.84 3.88 -15.55
N ALA A 18 28.25 3.22 -14.54
CA ALA A 18 26.82 3.26 -14.31
C ALA A 18 26.37 4.72 -14.36
N GLU A 19 25.66 5.06 -15.43
CA GLU A 19 25.15 6.40 -15.66
C GLU A 19 24.04 6.68 -14.66
N GLU A 20 24.23 7.79 -13.96
CA GLU A 20 23.33 8.46 -13.01
C GLU A 20 23.14 7.80 -11.63
N ALA A 21 23.89 8.35 -10.68
CA ALA A 21 23.44 8.57 -9.31
C ALA A 21 22.09 9.32 -9.32
N LYS A 22 20.99 8.58 -9.54
CA LYS A 22 19.69 8.95 -9.01
C LYS A 22 19.82 8.76 -7.51
N GLU A 23 19.71 9.84 -6.75
CA GLU A 23 19.71 9.85 -5.28
C GLU A 23 19.11 8.54 -4.75
N GLU A 24 19.99 7.66 -4.26
CA GLU A 24 19.61 6.34 -3.79
C GLU A 24 18.75 6.56 -2.56
N TRP A 25 17.47 6.19 -2.63
CA TRP A 25 16.52 6.38 -1.53
C TRP A 25 17.15 5.83 -0.24
N ASN A 26 17.43 6.72 0.71
CA ASN A 26 18.04 6.34 1.96
C ASN A 26 16.95 5.81 2.89
N GLU A 27 16.95 4.49 3.12
CA GLU A 27 15.87 3.78 3.83
C GLU A 27 15.61 4.33 5.25
N THR A 28 16.59 5.05 5.80
CA THR A 28 16.56 5.59 7.16
C THR A 28 16.04 7.02 7.28
N SER A 29 15.73 7.72 6.17
CA SER A 29 15.33 9.12 6.20
C SER A 29 13.99 9.38 5.51
N LEU A 30 12.91 9.42 6.29
CA LEU A 30 11.69 10.12 5.92
C LEU A 30 11.61 11.41 6.74
N SER A 31 11.29 12.54 6.09
CA SER A 31 11.02 13.77 6.83
C SER A 31 9.77 13.62 7.69
N ASN A 32 9.68 14.38 8.78
CA ASN A 32 8.48 14.39 9.64
C ASN A 32 7.23 14.76 8.83
N GLU A 33 7.34 15.71 7.90
CA GLU A 33 6.24 16.08 6.99
C GLU A 33 5.76 14.89 6.16
N THR A 34 6.68 14.09 5.63
CA THR A 34 6.36 12.88 4.85
C THR A 34 5.70 11.82 5.73
N ILE A 35 6.20 11.62 6.95
CA ILE A 35 5.61 10.69 7.91
C ILE A 35 4.17 11.11 8.25
N GLU A 36 3.93 12.40 8.48
CA GLU A 36 2.59 12.94 8.74
C GLU A 36 1.65 12.74 7.54
N LYS A 37 2.11 12.98 6.30
CA LYS A 37 1.32 12.71 5.09
C LYS A 37 0.95 11.23 4.97
N ILE A 38 1.91 10.33 5.22
CA ILE A 38 1.67 8.88 5.24
C ILE A 38 0.65 8.51 6.31
N GLN A 39 0.80 9.02 7.53
CA GLN A 39 -0.11 8.75 8.65
C GLN A 39 -1.53 9.27 8.36
N LYS A 40 -1.65 10.46 7.76
CA LYS A 40 -2.92 11.03 7.33
C LYS A 40 -3.58 10.18 6.24
N ALA A 41 -2.80 9.71 5.25
CA ALA A 41 -3.32 8.82 4.21
C ALA A 41 -3.77 7.46 4.78
N GLN A 42 -3.01 6.89 5.73
CA GLN A 42 -3.41 5.68 6.47
C GLN A 42 -4.71 5.88 7.25
N PHE A 43 -4.82 7.03 7.93
CA PHE A 43 -6.04 7.38 8.66
C PHE A 43 -7.23 7.49 7.71
N ASN A 44 -7.07 8.16 6.56
CA ASN A 44 -8.13 8.30 5.56
C ASN A 44 -8.62 6.94 5.04
N TYR A 45 -7.71 6.01 4.75
CA TYR A 45 -8.09 4.65 4.33
C TYR A 45 -8.89 3.91 5.41
N LYS A 46 -8.41 3.92 6.67
CA LYS A 46 -9.12 3.30 7.79
C LYS A 46 -10.48 3.95 8.03
N LYS A 47 -10.55 5.28 7.93
CA LYS A 47 -11.77 6.05 8.07
C LYS A 47 -12.78 5.69 6.97
N CYS A 48 -12.36 5.59 5.71
CA CYS A 48 -13.21 5.13 4.62
C CYS A 48 -13.86 3.77 4.96
N VAL A 49 -13.04 2.83 5.45
CA VAL A 49 -13.52 1.48 5.79
C VAL A 49 -14.54 1.52 6.92
N VAL A 50 -14.26 2.24 8.00
CA VAL A 50 -15.18 2.36 9.15
C VAL A 50 -16.47 3.07 8.77
N ASP A 51 -16.37 4.21 8.07
CA ASP A 51 -17.54 4.99 7.64
C ASP A 51 -18.40 4.18 6.65
N THR A 52 -17.78 3.38 5.77
CA THR A 52 -18.49 2.53 4.82
C THR A 52 -19.13 1.33 5.51
N MET A 53 -18.46 0.71 6.48
CA MET A 53 -18.98 -0.41 7.28
C MET A 53 -20.28 -0.05 8.00
N GLN A 54 -20.43 1.21 8.45
CA GLN A 54 -21.62 1.69 9.15
C GLN A 54 -22.84 1.89 8.23
N LYS A 55 -22.67 1.84 6.91
CA LYS A 55 -23.77 2.07 5.98
C LYS A 55 -24.76 0.89 5.99
N PRO A 56 -26.08 1.17 5.95
CA PRO A 56 -27.11 0.15 6.16
C PRO A 56 -27.14 -0.94 5.10
N GLU A 57 -26.65 -0.68 3.89
CA GLU A 57 -26.58 -1.68 2.82
C GLU A 57 -25.67 -2.88 3.15
N PHE A 58 -24.64 -2.68 3.99
CA PHE A 58 -23.73 -3.75 4.41
C PHE A 58 -24.26 -4.54 5.61
N ALA A 59 -25.20 -3.97 6.38
CA ALA A 59 -25.77 -4.60 7.57
C ALA A 59 -26.61 -5.86 7.25
N LYS A 60 -26.99 -6.08 5.99
CA LYS A 60 -27.76 -7.28 5.57
C LYS A 60 -26.91 -8.32 4.86
N LEU A 61 -25.67 -7.99 4.53
CA LEU A 61 -24.77 -8.90 3.84
C LEU A 61 -24.09 -9.86 4.83
N GLU A 62 -23.72 -11.03 4.32
CA GLU A 62 -22.81 -11.95 5.00
C GLU A 62 -21.43 -11.29 5.13
N SER A 63 -20.76 -11.54 6.25
CA SER A 63 -19.53 -10.87 6.68
C SER A 63 -18.43 -10.82 5.62
N ARG A 64 -18.18 -11.91 4.88
CA ARG A 64 -17.14 -11.97 3.84
C ARG A 64 -17.53 -11.16 2.62
N ASN A 65 -18.78 -11.25 2.19
CA ASN A 65 -19.30 -10.45 1.07
C ASN A 65 -19.29 -8.96 1.38
N ALA A 66 -19.69 -8.58 2.59
CA ALA A 66 -19.62 -7.19 3.08
C ALA A 66 -18.17 -6.70 3.11
N THR A 67 -17.25 -7.50 3.66
CA THR A 67 -15.82 -7.18 3.73
C THR A 67 -15.25 -6.92 2.34
N ASP A 68 -15.47 -7.81 1.37
CA ASP A 68 -14.94 -7.66 0.01
C ASP A 68 -15.49 -6.39 -0.67
N ALA A 69 -16.79 -6.12 -0.54
CA ALA A 69 -17.42 -4.93 -1.10
C ALA A 69 -16.88 -3.63 -0.49
N ILE A 70 -16.78 -3.55 0.84
CA ILE A 70 -16.28 -2.37 1.56
C ILE A 70 -14.82 -2.10 1.19
N ILE A 71 -13.96 -3.13 1.18
CA ILE A 71 -12.55 -2.95 0.85
C ILE A 71 -12.39 -2.42 -0.57
N LYS A 72 -13.11 -2.98 -1.55
CA LYS A 72 -13.08 -2.50 -2.94
C LYS A 72 -13.51 -1.05 -3.08
N LEU A 73 -14.54 -0.62 -2.36
CA LEU A 73 -14.99 0.79 -2.36
C LEU A 73 -13.93 1.75 -1.82
N CYS A 74 -13.09 1.29 -0.89
CA CYS A 74 -12.04 2.10 -0.28
C CYS A 74 -10.67 1.98 -0.97
N GLU A 75 -10.49 1.10 -1.96
CA GLU A 75 -9.22 0.95 -2.70
C GLU A 75 -8.70 2.24 -3.35
N PRO A 76 -9.54 3.17 -3.87
CA PRO A 76 -9.03 4.46 -4.38
C PRO A 76 -8.22 5.25 -3.34
N THR A 77 -8.61 5.21 -2.06
CA THR A 77 -7.88 5.91 -0.98
C THR A 77 -6.52 5.27 -0.65
N LEU A 78 -6.34 3.96 -0.92
CA LEU A 78 -5.02 3.32 -0.91
C LEU A 78 -4.14 3.82 -2.07
N GLY A 79 -4.74 4.13 -3.22
CA GLY A 79 -4.07 4.74 -4.37
C GLY A 79 -3.50 6.12 -4.05
N GLU A 80 -4.23 6.95 -3.30
CA GLU A 80 -3.74 8.24 -2.80
C GLU A 80 -2.51 8.08 -1.91
N MET A 81 -2.52 7.07 -1.01
CA MET A 81 -1.37 6.76 -0.16
C MET A 81 -0.15 6.29 -0.97
N ARG A 82 -0.37 5.59 -2.09
CA ARG A 82 0.71 5.23 -3.02
C ARG A 82 1.37 6.46 -3.61
N GLN A 83 0.58 7.47 -3.99
CA GLN A 83 1.12 8.70 -4.55
C GLN A 83 2.03 9.43 -3.56
N VAL A 84 1.64 9.48 -2.27
CA VAL A 84 2.48 10.06 -1.21
C VAL A 84 3.87 9.42 -1.14
N TYR A 85 3.98 8.09 -1.33
CA TYR A 85 5.27 7.41 -1.37
C TYR A 85 6.10 7.76 -2.61
N LEU A 86 5.44 7.85 -3.77
CA LEU A 86 6.13 8.13 -5.03
C LEU A 86 6.62 9.58 -5.11
N ASP A 87 5.86 10.53 -4.54
CA ASP A 87 6.23 11.94 -4.49
C ASP A 87 7.52 12.18 -3.71
N VAL A 88 7.85 11.27 -2.78
CA VAL A 88 9.07 11.30 -1.97
C VAL A 88 10.09 10.26 -2.43
N GLN A 89 9.95 9.77 -3.67
CA GLN A 89 10.88 8.87 -4.34
C GLN A 89 11.10 7.52 -3.63
N VAL A 90 10.16 7.07 -2.79
CA VAL A 90 10.22 5.71 -2.24
C VAL A 90 10.05 4.71 -3.39
N PRO A 91 10.92 3.68 -3.49
CA PRO A 91 10.81 2.69 -4.54
C PRO A 91 9.43 2.03 -4.55
N GLY A 92 8.81 1.92 -5.72
CA GLY A 92 7.43 1.42 -5.85
C GLY A 92 7.22 0.05 -5.19
N VAL A 93 8.20 -0.85 -5.26
CA VAL A 93 8.15 -2.18 -4.61
C VAL A 93 8.01 -2.08 -3.08
N ILE A 94 8.66 -1.09 -2.46
CA ILE A 94 8.60 -0.86 -1.01
C ILE A 94 7.23 -0.26 -0.64
N ALA A 95 6.77 0.74 -1.40
CA ALA A 95 5.45 1.33 -1.23
C ALA A 95 4.35 0.25 -1.36
N ASP A 96 4.37 -0.53 -2.43
CA ASP A 96 3.37 -1.55 -2.72
C ASP A 96 3.35 -2.66 -1.66
N ARG A 97 4.53 -3.05 -1.13
CA ARG A 97 4.63 -3.99 0.00
C ARG A 97 3.93 -3.46 1.24
N HIS A 98 4.16 -2.19 1.58
CA HIS A 98 3.55 -1.59 2.76
C HIS A 98 2.03 -1.41 2.59
N LEU A 99 1.58 -0.94 1.42
CA LEU A 99 0.16 -0.82 1.10
C LEU A 99 -0.55 -2.18 1.16
N LYS A 100 0.08 -3.24 0.63
CA LYS A 100 -0.45 -4.61 0.73
C LYS A 100 -0.57 -5.06 2.18
N LYS A 101 0.43 -4.80 3.02
CA LYS A 101 0.38 -5.11 4.46
C LYS A 101 -0.79 -4.38 5.14
N LEU A 102 -0.93 -3.07 4.90
CA LEU A 102 -2.02 -2.26 5.45
C LEU A 102 -3.39 -2.80 5.00
N ARG A 103 -3.56 -3.07 3.69
CA ARG A 103 -4.79 -3.63 3.13
C ARG A 103 -5.18 -4.92 3.83
N ILE A 104 -4.24 -5.86 3.98
CA ILE A 104 -4.48 -7.15 4.65
C ILE A 104 -4.89 -6.96 6.11
N GLN A 105 -4.18 -6.10 6.85
CA GLN A 105 -4.49 -5.84 8.26
C GLN A 105 -5.89 -5.25 8.43
N VAL A 106 -6.23 -4.22 7.65
CA VAL A 106 -7.56 -3.58 7.71
C VAL A 106 -8.66 -4.55 7.29
N THR A 107 -8.42 -5.37 6.25
CA THR A 107 -9.37 -6.39 5.80
C THR A 107 -9.66 -7.43 6.89
N ARG A 108 -8.62 -7.90 7.61
CA ARG A 108 -8.78 -8.88 8.69
C ARG A 108 -9.57 -8.30 9.86
N ASN A 109 -9.26 -7.07 10.26
CA ASN A 109 -9.98 -6.40 11.34
C ASN A 109 -11.45 -6.18 10.94
N LEU A 110 -11.71 -5.68 9.74
CA LEU A 110 -13.06 -5.49 9.22
C LEU A 110 -13.87 -6.79 9.22
N LEU A 111 -13.28 -7.88 8.71
CA LEU A 111 -13.94 -9.18 8.69
C LEU A 111 -14.31 -9.63 10.10
N GLN A 112 -13.40 -9.48 11.06
CA GLN A 112 -13.64 -9.85 12.45
C GLN A 112 -14.81 -9.06 13.05
N GLU A 113 -14.84 -7.73 12.87
CA GLU A 113 -15.94 -6.87 13.33
C GLU A 113 -17.28 -7.28 12.71
N LEU A 114 -17.30 -7.52 11.40
CA LEU A 114 -18.51 -7.91 10.69
C LEU A 114 -19.00 -9.31 11.08
N MET A 115 -18.09 -10.24 11.38
CA MET A 115 -18.45 -11.55 11.92
C MET A 115 -19.10 -11.43 13.30
N TYR A 116 -18.59 -10.57 14.18
CA TYR A 116 -19.22 -10.31 15.46
C TYR A 116 -20.60 -9.67 15.31
N ALA A 117 -20.73 -8.67 14.43
CA ALA A 117 -22.02 -8.04 14.15
C ALA A 117 -23.02 -9.05 13.57
N GLU A 118 -22.60 -9.91 12.64
CA GLU A 118 -23.44 -10.95 12.07
C GLU A 118 -23.88 -11.99 13.11
N ALA A 119 -22.98 -12.42 13.99
CA ALA A 119 -23.29 -13.35 15.08
C ALA A 119 -24.28 -12.74 16.07
N ALA A 120 -24.11 -11.46 16.43
CA ALA A 120 -25.04 -10.73 17.30
C ALA A 120 -26.46 -10.68 16.69
N ARG A 121 -26.56 -10.33 15.39
CA ARG A 121 -27.84 -10.34 14.66
C ARG A 121 -28.50 -11.73 14.66
N LYS A 122 -27.74 -12.78 14.35
CA LYS A 122 -28.26 -14.16 14.30
C LYS A 122 -28.69 -14.68 15.68
N SER A 123 -28.10 -14.15 16.74
CA SER A 123 -28.42 -14.53 18.13
C SER A 123 -29.58 -13.71 18.72
N GLY A 124 -30.12 -12.73 17.98
CA GLY A 124 -31.21 -11.87 18.45
C GLY A 124 -30.78 -10.80 19.46
N MET A 125 -29.47 -10.52 19.59
CA MET A 125 -28.98 -9.40 20.41
C MET A 125 -29.18 -8.08 19.66
N PRO A 126 -29.58 -6.99 20.35
CA PRO A 126 -29.66 -5.66 19.74
C PRO A 126 -28.26 -5.20 19.29
N GLN A 127 -28.21 -4.55 18.12
CA GLN A 127 -27.00 -3.95 17.54
C GLN A 127 -26.71 -2.58 18.13
#